data_AF-A0A382EWK1-F1
#
_entry.id   AF-A0A382EWK1-F1
#
_cell.length_a   1.000
_cell.length_b   1.000
_cell.length_c   1.000
_cell.angle_alpha   90.00
_cell.angle_beta   90.00
_cell.angle_gamma   90.00
#
_symmetry.space_group_name_H-M   'P 1'
#
loop_
_entity.id
_entity.type
_entity.pdbx_description
1 polymer ?
#
loop_
_entity_poly.entity_id
_entity_poly.type
_entity_poly.pdbx_seq_one_letter_code
_entity_poly.pdbx_strand_id
1 'polypeptide(L)'
;MLLGACDESDEGIVGSDDTEVITFVADNFFEAYPDDLIGTAAECYFDSVTWSSLLGTDNHTYVNLEGYGVDGDDSEALLQFRVFRGTATFTLHAIALDGVGQPDSLVLALVADMIACEP
;
A
#
# COMPACT_ATOMS: atom_id res chain seq x y z
N MET A 1 -40.89 24.54 13.18
CA MET A 1 -41.34 23.29 12.54
C MET A 1 -40.08 22.55 12.10
N LEU A 2 -39.82 21.41 12.74
CA LEU A 2 -38.76 20.41 12.52
C LEU A 2 -39.24 19.53 11.33
N LEU A 3 -38.45 19.10 10.32
CA LEU A 3 -37.45 18.01 10.22
C LEU A 3 -37.07 17.91 8.71
N GLY A 4 -35.94 17.37 8.28
CA GLY A 4 -35.10 16.40 8.96
C GLY A 4 -33.71 16.24 8.32
N ALA A 5 -32.89 15.55 9.10
CA ALA A 5 -31.55 15.10 8.80
C ALA A 5 -31.50 14.16 7.60
N CYS A 6 -30.40 14.22 6.85
CA CYS A 6 -29.74 13.06 6.26
C CYS A 6 -28.25 13.38 6.14
N ASP A 7 -27.48 12.75 7.03
CA ASP A 7 -26.12 12.26 6.85
C ASP A 7 -25.02 13.28 6.48
N GLU A 8 -24.32 13.74 7.51
CA GLU A 8 -22.89 14.05 7.40
C GLU A 8 -22.14 12.71 7.23
N SER A 9 -22.31 12.05 6.08
CA SER A 9 -21.32 11.06 5.68
C SER A 9 -20.03 11.85 5.49
N ASP A 10 -19.06 11.62 6.36
CA ASP A 10 -17.66 11.99 6.22
C ASP A 10 -17.08 11.39 4.92
N GLU A 11 -17.61 11.80 3.76
CA GLU A 11 -16.93 11.67 2.49
C GLU A 11 -15.96 12.85 2.40
N GLY A 12 -15.09 12.92 3.40
CA GLY A 12 -13.86 13.68 3.27
C GLY A 12 -13.26 13.23 1.95
N ILE A 13 -12.96 14.17 1.07
CA ILE A 13 -12.00 13.92 0.02
C ILE A 13 -10.78 13.39 0.76
N VAL A 14 -10.57 12.07 0.71
CA VAL A 14 -9.42 11.41 1.28
C VAL A 14 -8.26 12.03 0.54
N GLY A 15 -7.62 12.99 1.20
CA GLY A 15 -6.52 13.72 0.65
C GLY A 15 -5.41 12.77 0.30
N SER A 16 -4.50 13.24 -0.55
CA SER A 16 -3.14 12.72 -0.51
C SER A 16 -2.72 12.55 0.95
N ASP A 17 -2.18 11.38 1.29
CA ASP A 17 -1.52 11.11 2.58
C ASP A 17 -2.43 10.93 3.80
N ASP A 18 -3.59 10.29 3.63
CA ASP A 18 -4.35 9.68 4.73
C ASP A 18 -3.47 8.66 5.48
N THR A 19 -2.99 9.10 6.64
CA THR A 19 -2.09 8.34 7.51
C THR A 19 -2.78 7.12 8.12
N GLU A 20 -4.08 7.17 8.41
CA GLU A 20 -4.79 6.03 9.01
C GLU A 20 -4.79 4.84 8.05
N VAL A 21 -5.04 5.10 6.76
CA VAL A 21 -5.04 4.05 5.75
C VAL A 21 -3.63 3.57 5.41
N ILE A 22 -2.64 4.46 5.43
CA ILE A 22 -1.23 4.07 5.30
C ILE A 22 -0.84 3.13 6.45
N THR A 23 -1.07 3.53 7.71
CA THR A 23 -0.77 2.72 8.89
C THR A 23 -1.54 1.39 8.86
N PHE A 24 -2.79 1.39 8.43
CA PHE A 24 -3.57 0.15 8.29
C PHE A 24 -2.90 -0.87 7.38
N VAL A 25 -2.31 -0.45 6.26
CA VAL A 25 -1.59 -1.35 5.34
C VAL A 25 -0.20 -1.71 5.90
N ALA A 26 0.56 -0.72 6.38
CA ALA A 26 1.92 -0.93 6.88
C ALA A 26 1.97 -1.86 8.10
N ASP A 27 0.98 -1.78 9.00
CA ASP A 27 0.87 -2.61 10.21
C ASP A 27 0.12 -3.93 9.97
N ASN A 28 -0.12 -4.30 8.71
CA ASN A 28 -0.71 -5.57 8.32
C ASN A 28 0.29 -6.48 7.60
N PHE A 29 -0.16 -7.65 7.20
CA PHE A 29 0.63 -8.68 6.53
C PHE A 29 0.02 -9.06 5.17
N PHE A 30 0.83 -9.65 4.30
CA PHE A 30 0.28 -10.35 3.13
C PHE A 30 -0.36 -11.66 3.59
N GLU A 31 -1.50 -12.05 3.00
CA GLU A 31 -2.19 -13.30 3.39
C GLU A 31 -1.31 -14.55 3.29
N ALA A 32 -0.36 -14.56 2.35
CA ALA A 32 0.61 -15.65 2.18
C ALA A 32 1.74 -15.64 3.23
N TYR A 33 1.95 -14.53 3.94
CA TYR A 33 3.03 -14.29 4.89
C TYR A 33 2.48 -13.66 6.19
N PRO A 34 1.68 -14.39 6.98
CA PRO A 34 0.88 -13.82 8.07
C PRO A 34 1.67 -13.36 9.30
N ASP A 35 2.95 -13.74 9.39
CA ASP A 35 3.80 -13.46 10.54
C ASP A 35 4.63 -12.17 10.36
N ASP A 36 4.67 -11.60 9.15
CA ASP A 36 5.55 -10.50 8.78
C ASP A 36 4.77 -9.25 8.38
N LEU A 37 5.02 -8.14 9.09
CA LEU A 37 4.41 -6.86 8.78
C LEU A 37 5.01 -6.26 7.51
N ILE A 38 4.14 -5.80 6.60
CA ILE A 38 4.53 -5.21 5.32
C ILE A 38 5.49 -4.04 5.53
N GLY A 39 5.16 -3.15 6.49
CA GLY A 39 6.00 -1.99 6.81
C GLY A 39 7.40 -2.41 7.27
N THR A 40 7.50 -3.37 8.19
CA THR A 40 8.80 -3.84 8.69
C THR A 40 9.62 -4.54 7.60
N ALA A 41 9.00 -5.36 6.77
CA ALA A 41 9.67 -6.03 5.66
C ALA A 41 10.19 -5.03 4.63
N ALA A 42 9.40 -4.00 4.29
CA ALA A 42 9.82 -2.95 3.36
C ALA A 42 11.01 -2.14 3.88
N GLU A 43 10.98 -1.71 5.15
CA GLU A 43 12.09 -0.95 5.78
C GLU A 43 13.38 -1.78 5.91
N CYS A 44 13.26 -3.12 5.95
CA CYS A 44 14.43 -4.00 5.90
C CYS A 44 14.99 -4.08 4.48
N TYR A 45 14.11 -4.28 3.49
CA TYR A 45 14.49 -4.64 2.14
C TYR A 45 14.97 -3.46 1.28
N PHE A 46 14.34 -2.30 1.42
CA PHE A 46 14.68 -1.11 0.65
C PHE A 46 15.61 -0.18 1.43
N ASP A 47 16.54 0.48 0.75
CA ASP A 47 17.41 1.49 1.35
C ASP A 47 16.63 2.72 1.84
N SER A 48 15.50 3.01 1.19
CA SER A 48 14.56 4.03 1.64
C SER A 48 13.14 3.70 1.22
N VAL A 49 12.19 4.02 2.10
CA VAL A 49 10.76 3.76 1.91
C VAL A 49 9.98 5.05 2.07
N THR A 50 9.04 5.30 1.16
CA THR A 50 8.06 6.38 1.27
C THR A 50 6.66 5.81 1.11
N TRP A 51 5.73 6.30 1.93
CA TRP A 51 4.32 5.93 1.86
C TRP A 51 3.48 7.13 1.47
N SER A 52 2.50 6.90 0.60
CA SER A 52 1.46 7.86 0.28
C SER A 52 0.13 7.16 0.10
N SER A 53 -0.96 7.91 0.15
CA SER A 53 -2.28 7.41 -0.21
C SER A 53 -2.99 8.38 -1.13
N LEU A 54 -3.93 7.85 -1.92
CA LEU A 54 -4.70 8.64 -2.88
C LEU A 54 -6.11 8.10 -3.05
N LEU A 55 -7.02 8.97 -3.46
CA LEU A 55 -8.32 8.58 -4.01
C LEU A 55 -8.22 8.51 -5.54
N GLY A 56 -8.40 7.32 -6.10
CA GLY A 56 -8.39 7.10 -7.54
C GLY A 56 -9.60 7.75 -8.23
N THR A 57 -9.50 7.97 -9.54
CA THR A 57 -10.61 8.47 -10.37
C THR A 57 -11.77 7.47 -10.49
N ASP A 58 -11.51 6.22 -10.09
CA ASP A 58 -12.48 5.13 -9.94
C ASP A 58 -13.15 5.09 -8.56
N ASN A 59 -12.90 6.11 -7.72
CA ASN A 59 -13.43 6.25 -6.37
C ASN A 59 -12.96 5.15 -5.40
N HIS A 60 -11.79 4.56 -5.63
CA HIS A 60 -11.15 3.65 -4.68
C HIS A 60 -9.98 4.32 -3.95
N THR A 61 -9.79 3.97 -2.68
CA THR A 61 -8.61 4.37 -1.92
C THR A 61 -7.44 3.46 -2.27
N TYR A 62 -6.29 4.07 -2.54
CA TYR A 62 -5.04 3.38 -2.79
C TYR A 62 -3.97 3.83 -1.79
N VAL A 63 -3.08 2.92 -1.44
CA VAL A 63 -1.84 3.19 -0.71
C VAL A 63 -0.68 2.81 -1.61
N ASN A 64 0.30 3.69 -1.74
CA ASN A 64 1.53 3.46 -2.46
C ASN A 64 2.66 3.31 -1.46
N LEU A 65 3.44 2.26 -1.62
CA LEU A 65 4.76 2.08 -1.01
C LEU A 65 5.78 2.25 -2.13
N GLU A 66 6.60 3.28 -2.03
CA GLU A 66 7.74 3.54 -2.90
C GLU A 66 9.00 3.12 -2.17
N GLY A 67 9.77 2.19 -2.76
CA GLY A 67 11.01 1.68 -2.23
C GLY A 67 12.15 1.92 -3.21
N TYR A 68 13.30 2.37 -2.72
CA TYR A 68 14.51 2.55 -3.54
C TYR A 68 15.63 1.64 -3.06
N GLY A 69 16.56 1.29 -3.97
CA GLY A 69 17.77 0.54 -3.61
C GLY A 69 17.57 -0.98 -3.60
N VAL A 70 16.73 -1.51 -4.49
CA VAL A 70 16.45 -2.96 -4.58
C VAL A 70 17.75 -3.73 -4.84
N ASP A 71 18.18 -4.57 -3.88
CA ASP A 71 19.41 -5.39 -3.98
C ASP A 71 20.68 -4.58 -4.32
N GLY A 72 20.74 -3.31 -3.88
CA GLY A 72 21.88 -2.41 -4.12
C GLY A 72 21.93 -1.79 -5.53
N ASP A 73 20.89 -1.99 -6.34
CA ASP A 73 20.68 -1.27 -7.60
C ASP A 73 19.84 0.00 -7.37
N ASP A 74 20.11 1.06 -8.14
CA ASP A 74 19.37 2.33 -8.14
C ASP A 74 17.96 2.20 -8.78
N SER A 75 17.27 1.09 -8.55
CA SER A 75 15.91 0.85 -9.02
C SER A 75 14.86 1.31 -8.02
N GLU A 76 13.77 1.85 -8.55
CA GLU A 76 12.59 2.27 -7.81
C GLU A 76 11.49 1.21 -7.95
N ALA A 77 10.98 0.74 -6.82
CA ALA A 77 9.81 -0.12 -6.77
C ALA A 77 8.60 0.66 -6.24
N LEU A 78 7.45 0.48 -6.88
CA LEU A 78 6.16 0.95 -6.41
C LEU A 78 5.27 -0.26 -6.14
N LEU A 79 4.81 -0.44 -4.92
CA LEU A 79 3.75 -1.38 -4.56
C LEU A 79 2.48 -0.57 -4.27
N GLN A 80 1.43 -0.79 -5.07
CA GLN A 80 0.14 -0.14 -4.88
C GLN A 80 -0.86 -1.13 -4.30
N PHE A 81 -1.46 -0.76 -3.16
CA PHE A 81 -2.50 -1.50 -2.48
C PHE A 81 -3.84 -0.81 -2.69
N ARG A 82 -4.88 -1.58 -3.02
CA ARG A 82 -6.26 -1.09 -3.01
C ARG A 82 -6.90 -1.41 -1.66
N VAL A 83 -7.44 -0.40 -1.00
CA VAL A 83 -8.01 -0.53 0.35
C VAL A 83 -9.53 -0.48 0.31
N PHE A 84 -10.17 -1.43 0.98
CA PHE A 84 -11.61 -1.56 1.12
C PHE A 84 -12.02 -1.21 2.55
N ARG A 85 -12.28 0.08 2.81
CA ARG A 85 -12.61 0.59 4.15
C ARG A 85 -13.82 -0.11 4.79
N GLY A 86 -14.86 -0.40 3.99
CA GLY A 86 -16.09 -1.03 4.49
C GLY A 86 -15.90 -2.45 5.05
N THR A 87 -14.84 -3.15 4.63
CA THR A 87 -14.51 -4.50 5.10
C THR A 87 -13.24 -4.56 5.92
N ALA A 88 -12.52 -3.43 6.07
CA ALA A 88 -11.19 -3.38 6.66
C ALA A 88 -10.24 -4.42 6.05
N THR A 89 -10.20 -4.48 4.72
CA THR A 89 -9.32 -5.37 3.95
C THR A 89 -8.58 -4.59 2.88
N PHE A 90 -7.50 -5.15 2.34
CA PHE A 90 -6.79 -4.60 1.19
C PHE A 90 -6.32 -5.72 0.25
N THR A 91 -5.96 -5.35 -0.97
CA THR A 91 -5.33 -6.26 -1.94
C THR A 91 -4.18 -5.54 -2.61
N LEU A 92 -3.08 -6.26 -2.88
CA LEU A 92 -2.05 -5.76 -3.77
C LEU A 92 -2.64 -5.58 -5.18
N HIS A 93 -2.64 -4.36 -5.67
CA HIS A 93 -3.31 -3.96 -6.90
C HIS A 93 -2.36 -3.91 -8.09
N ALA A 94 -1.17 -3.35 -7.89
CA ALA A 94 -0.15 -3.22 -8.93
C ALA A 94 1.24 -3.16 -8.32
N ILE A 95 2.24 -3.58 -9.11
CA ILE A 95 3.64 -3.27 -8.86
C ILE A 95 4.23 -2.63 -10.10
N ALA A 96 5.09 -1.63 -9.91
CA ALA A 96 5.94 -1.10 -10.95
C ALA A 96 7.41 -1.12 -10.51
N LEU A 97 8.31 -1.33 -11.47
CA LEU A 97 9.75 -1.14 -11.32
C LEU A 97 10.18 -0.07 -12.33
N ASP A 98 10.83 0.98 -11.86
CA ASP A 98 11.26 2.13 -12.67
C ASP A 98 10.10 2.71 -13.52
N GLY A 99 8.91 2.78 -12.92
CA GLY A 99 7.68 3.25 -13.57
C GLY A 99 7.04 2.27 -14.57
N VAL A 100 7.61 1.07 -14.75
CA VAL A 100 7.08 0.03 -15.63
C VAL A 100 6.30 -0.99 -14.82
N GLY A 101 5.00 -1.13 -15.12
CA GLY A 101 4.13 -2.12 -14.50
C GLY A 101 4.61 -3.56 -14.73
N GLN A 102 4.55 -4.38 -13.70
CA GLN A 102 5.10 -5.73 -13.68
C GLN A 102 4.01 -6.81 -13.72
N PRO A 103 4.27 -7.97 -14.33
CA PRO A 103 3.33 -9.10 -14.30
C PRO A 103 3.29 -9.76 -12.92
N ASP A 104 2.17 -10.40 -12.59
CA ASP A 104 1.94 -11.10 -11.31
C ASP A 104 3.05 -12.10 -10.92
N SER A 105 3.73 -12.71 -11.89
CA SER A 105 4.83 -13.63 -11.62
C SER A 105 6.04 -12.95 -10.99
N LEU A 106 6.34 -11.70 -11.38
CA LEU A 106 7.43 -10.93 -10.79
C LEU A 106 7.00 -10.32 -9.45
N VAL A 107 5.71 -10.01 -9.31
CA VAL A 107 5.12 -9.52 -8.06
C VAL A 107 5.38 -10.47 -6.90
N LEU A 108 5.14 -11.76 -7.11
CA LEU A 108 5.32 -12.76 -6.06
C LEU A 108 6.79 -12.89 -5.62
N ALA A 109 7.73 -12.78 -6.57
CA ALA A 109 9.16 -12.87 -6.27
C ALA A 109 9.62 -11.66 -5.43
N LEU A 110 9.26 -10.44 -5.83
CA LEU A 110 9.61 -9.24 -5.08
C LEU A 110 9.04 -9.25 -3.66
N VAL A 111 7.77 -9.65 -3.50
CA VAL A 111 7.16 -9.77 -2.16
C VAL A 111 7.85 -10.84 -1.32
N ALA A 112 8.20 -11.99 -1.91
CA ALA A 112 8.92 -13.05 -1.20
C ALA A 112 10.31 -12.59 -0.74
N ASP A 113 11.05 -11.90 -1.61
CA ASP A 113 12.38 -11.38 -1.30
C ASP A 113 12.30 -10.28 -0.21
N MET A 114 11.30 -9.40 -0.29
CA MET A 114 11.05 -8.38 0.72
C MET A 114 10.75 -9.00 2.09
N ILE A 115 9.91 -10.03 2.14
CA ILE A 115 9.56 -10.73 3.40
C ILE A 115 10.74 -11.55 3.93
N ALA A 116 11.59 -12.08 3.06
CA ALA A 116 12.78 -12.84 3.45
C ALA A 116 13.92 -11.96 4.00
N CYS A 117 13.78 -10.63 3.98
CA CYS A 117 14.76 -9.73 4.56
C CYS A 117 14.79 -9.90 6.08
N GLU A 118 15.89 -10.46 6.59
CA GLU A 118 16.18 -10.53 8.02
C GLU A 118 17.11 -9.35 8.41
N PRO A 119 16.75 -8.53 9.42
CA PRO A 119 17.55 -7.38 9.85
C PRO A 119 18.88 -7.75 10.56
#